data_AF-A0A5J4PEL7-F1
#
_entry.id   AF-A0A5J4PEL7-F1
#
_cell.length_a   1.000
_cell.length_b   1.000
_cell.length_c   1.000
_cell.angle_alpha   90.00
_cell.angle_beta   90.00
_cell.angle_gamma   90.00
#
_symmetry.space_group_name_H-M   'P 1'
#
loop_
_entity.id
_entity.type
_entity.pdbx_description
1 polymer ?
#
loop_
_entity_poly.entity_id
_entity_poly.type
_entity_poly.pdbx_seq_one_letter_code
_entity_poly.pdbx_strand_id
1 'polypeptide(L)' 'NGALTSVAVVKPGQSVNDRDYVDGISGGTITSKAVDNMMSNSLSQYGQFITNTNN' A
#
# COMPACT_ATOMS: atom_id res chain seq x y z
N ASN A 1 17.98 -7.47 -3.25
CA ASN A 1 16.59 -7.82 -3.56
C ASN A 1 15.64 -6.93 -2.80
N GLY A 2 14.91 -6.05 -3.50
CA GLY A 2 13.83 -5.28 -2.88
C GLY A 2 12.62 -6.18 -2.63
N ALA A 3 12.00 -6.06 -1.45
CA ALA A 3 10.74 -6.74 -1.17
C ALA A 3 9.58 -5.96 -1.79
N LEU A 4 8.58 -6.66 -2.34
CA LEU A 4 7.35 -6.01 -2.79
C LEU A 4 6.64 -5.38 -1.57
N THR A 5 6.38 -4.08 -1.64
CA THR A 5 5.65 -3.33 -0.62
C THR A 5 4.53 -2.52 -1.28
N SER A 6 3.39 -2.39 -0.61
CA SER A 6 2.25 -1.59 -1.08
C SER A 6 2.43 -0.11 -0.70
N VAL A 7 1.76 0.79 -1.43
CA VAL A 7 1.67 2.22 -1.09
C VAL A 7 0.80 2.41 0.15
N ALA A 8 1.26 3.21 1.10
CA ALA A 8 0.51 3.54 2.31
C ALA A 8 -0.54 4.63 2.05
N VAL A 9 -1.70 4.53 2.70
CA VAL A 9 -2.71 5.61 2.70
C VAL A 9 -2.72 6.26 4.09
N VAL A 10 -2.23 7.49 4.17
CA VAL A 10 -2.00 8.19 5.45
C VAL A 10 -2.97 9.34 5.65
N LYS A 11 -3.03 9.91 6.86
CA LYS A 11 -3.82 11.14 7.05
C LYS A 11 -3.22 12.27 6.21
N PRO A 12 -4.04 13.19 5.67
CA PRO A 12 -3.55 14.35 4.94
C PRO A 12 -2.40 15.07 5.66
N GLY A 13 -1.29 15.26 4.96
CA GLY A 13 -0.11 15.96 5.49
C GLY A 13 0.72 15.15 6.50
N GLN A 14 0.51 13.85 6.59
CA GLN A 14 1.39 12.93 7.32
C GLN A 14 2.25 12.14 6.33
N SER A 15 3.30 11.47 6.82
CA SER A 15 4.18 10.61 6.03
C SER A 15 4.51 9.32 6.77
N VAL A 16 5.05 8.35 6.04
CA VAL A 16 5.65 7.13 6.60
C VAL A 16 7.05 6.94 6.01
N ASN A 17 7.98 6.37 6.79
CA ASN A 17 9.39 6.29 6.39
C ASN A 17 9.71 5.08 5.50
N ASP A 18 8.92 4.01 5.61
CA ASP A 18 9.29 2.69 5.06
C ASP A 18 8.54 2.34 3.77
N ARG A 19 7.63 3.21 3.33
CA ARG A 19 6.76 3.01 2.16
C ARG A 19 6.51 4.34 1.48
N ASP A 20 6.36 4.31 0.16
CA ASP A 20 5.72 5.42 -0.53
C ASP A 20 4.28 5.59 -0.02
N TYR A 21 3.76 6.82 -0.04
CA TYR A 21 2.48 7.13 0.55
C TYR A 21 1.67 8.14 -0.25
N VAL A 22 0.36 8.10 -0.04
CA VAL A 22 -0.60 9.09 -0.53
C VAL A 22 -1.51 9.56 0.60
N ASP A 23 -2.04 10.78 0.44
CA ASP A 23 -3.04 11.30 1.36
C ASP A 23 -4.36 10.53 1.24
N GLY A 24 -4.89 10.15 2.39
CA GLY A 24 -6.25 9.65 2.55
C GLY A 24 -7.27 10.79 2.54
N ILE A 25 -8.55 10.43 2.61
CA ILE A 25 -9.63 11.41 2.54
C ILE A 25 -10.01 11.90 3.94
N SER A 26 -10.08 13.22 4.13
CA SER A 26 -10.54 13.85 5.39
C SER A 26 -11.96 13.41 5.75
N GLY A 27 -12.19 13.06 7.03
CA GLY A 27 -13.44 12.43 7.48
C GLY A 27 -13.62 10.97 7.05
N GLY A 28 -12.81 10.46 6.13
CA GLY A 28 -12.87 9.10 5.59
C GLY A 28 -11.83 8.15 6.17
N THR A 29 -11.51 8.24 7.47
CA THR A 29 -10.42 7.44 8.08
C THR A 29 -10.63 5.93 7.91
N ILE A 30 -11.86 5.43 8.10
CA ILE A 30 -12.18 4.00 7.95
C ILE A 30 -11.98 3.55 6.50
N THR A 31 -12.51 4.31 5.55
CA THR A 31 -12.35 4.03 4.11
C THR A 31 -10.89 4.09 3.69
N SER A 32 -10.13 5.09 4.15
CA SER A 32 -8.72 5.24 3.82
C SER A 32 -7.89 4.06 4.33
N LYS A 33 -8.16 3.57 5.55
CA LYS A 33 -7.54 2.34 6.08
C LYS A 33 -7.96 1.09 5.31
N ALA A 34 -9.22 1.00 4.91
CA ALA A 34 -9.68 -0.12 4.09
C ALA A 34 -8.96 -0.16 2.73
N VAL A 35 -8.65 1.00 2.12
CA VAL A 35 -7.87 1.08 0.88
C VAL A 35 -6.41 0.66 1.08
N ASP A 36 -5.72 1.11 2.14
CA ASP A 36 -4.35 0.63 2.47
C ASP A 36 -4.31 -0.90 2.57
N ASN A 37 -5.25 -1.47 3.33
CA ASN A 37 -5.38 -2.92 3.49
C ASN A 37 -5.73 -3.63 2.17
N MET A 38 -6.66 -3.07 1.39
CA MET A 38 -7.06 -3.62 0.10
C MET A 38 -5.87 -3.68 -0.85
N MET A 39 -5.12 -2.59 -1.01
CA MET A 39 -3.96 -2.57 -1.91
C MET A 39 -2.90 -3.57 -1.46
N SER A 40 -2.59 -3.63 -0.16
CA SER A 40 -1.64 -4.61 0.38
C SER A 40 -2.07 -6.05 0.08
N ASN A 41 -3.34 -6.37 0.33
CA ASN A 41 -3.88 -7.73 0.15
C ASN A 41 -4.06 -8.12 -1.33
N SER A 42 -4.38 -7.16 -2.19
CA SER A 42 -4.54 -7.40 -3.63
C SER A 42 -3.16 -7.59 -4.28
N LEU A 43 -2.21 -6.70 -4.02
CA LEU A 43 -0.88 -6.77 -4.64
C LEU A 43 -0.08 -7.99 -4.18
N SER A 44 -0.25 -8.44 -2.93
CA SER A 44 0.43 -9.64 -2.44
C SER A 44 0.10 -10.89 -3.26
N GLN A 45 -1.11 -10.97 -3.83
CA GLN A 45 -1.53 -12.09 -4.68
C GLN A 45 -0.83 -12.11 -6.04
N TYR A 46 -0.36 -10.94 -6.51
CA TYR A 46 0.39 -10.79 -7.75
C TYR A 46 1.90 -10.75 -7.52
N GLY A 47 2.37 -11.07 -6.30
CA GLY A 47 3.78 -10.94 -5.92
C GLY A 47 4.74 -11.59 -6.91
N GLN A 48 4.50 -12.85 -7.26
CA GLN A 48 5.34 -13.61 -8.20
C GLN A 48 5.40 -12.97 -9.59
N PHE A 49 4.25 -12.48 -10.08
CA PHE A 49 4.16 -11.80 -11.37
C PHE A 49 4.93 -10.47 -11.35
N ILE A 50 4.74 -9.66 -10.31
CA ILE A 50 5.37 -8.33 -10.18
C ILE A 50 6.88 -8.46 -9.98
N THR A 51 7.34 -9.42 -9.18
CA THR A 51 8.78 -9.63 -8.95
C THR A 51 9.45 -10.43 -10.08
N ASN A 52 8.69 -10.81 -11.11
CA ASN A 52 9.13 -11.68 -12.20
C ASN A 52 9.91 -12.91 -11.69
N THR A 53 9.44 -13.46 -10.56
CA THR A 53 10.02 -14.67 -9.99
C THR A 53 9.38 -15.85 -10.71
N ASN A 54 9.97 -16.25 -11.83
CA ASN A 54 9.73 -17.56 -12.40
C ASN A 54 10.32 -18.58 -11.41
N ASN A 55 9.47 -19.35 -10.74
CA ASN A 55 9.95 -20.55 -10.04
C ASN A 55 10.44 -21.57 -11.06
#